data_AF-A0ABD6BLP3-F1
#
_entry.id   AF-A0ABD6BLP3-F1
#
_cell.length_a   1.000
_cell.length_b   1.000
_cell.length_c   1.000
_cell.angle_alpha   90.00
_cell.angle_beta   90.00
_cell.angle_gamma   90.00
#
_symmetry.space_group_name_H-M   'P 1'
#
loop_
_entity.id
_entity.type
_entity.pdbx_description
1 polymer ?
#
loop_
_entity_poly.entity_id
_entity_poly.type
_entity_poly.pdbx_seq_one_letter_code
_entity_poly.pdbx_strand_id
1 'polypeptide(L)'
;MTDPDAFVETVSEDNQTALSRLGSSKSLYADTGGDIDTEPVLEATADAEYAAWQTFQGWADDEPTDEAQTAFETTAEEEQNHYETVEEKLAADDYDPQETPQLHEYLRECDDTVERVGALVGRILASQRSKNQVVGYFVGDADPQTASLFREFGDDLDEQLERAKSLLETVCEADDDWDRAEEAAAGAIEAAYDEYVESLEAMGANPKPVC
;
A
#
# COMPACT_ATOMS: atom_id res chain seq x y z
N MET A 1 -2.77 -22.28 15.28
CA MET A 1 -1.34 -21.86 15.28
C MET A 1 -0.88 -21.73 13.84
N THR A 2 -1.37 -20.67 13.23
CA THR A 2 -0.84 -20.06 12.03
C THR A 2 0.49 -19.40 12.42
N ASP A 3 1.53 -19.57 11.61
CA ASP A 3 2.75 -18.76 11.72
C ASP A 3 2.69 -17.61 10.70
N PRO A 4 3.45 -16.53 10.86
CA PRO A 4 3.32 -15.35 10.00
C PRO A 4 3.53 -15.60 8.51
N ASP A 5 4.38 -16.56 8.13
CA ASP A 5 4.58 -16.88 6.72
C ASP A 5 3.35 -17.58 6.15
N ALA A 6 2.75 -18.51 6.90
CA ALA A 6 1.47 -19.15 6.52
C ALA A 6 0.31 -18.14 6.46
N PHE A 7 0.30 -17.13 7.34
CA PHE A 7 -0.66 -16.02 7.29
C PHE A 7 -0.53 -15.22 5.98
N VAL A 8 0.68 -14.78 5.63
CA VAL A 8 0.91 -14.00 4.40
C VAL A 8 0.55 -14.81 3.16
N GLU A 9 0.86 -16.11 3.14
CA GLU A 9 0.45 -17.03 2.07
C GLU A 9 -1.08 -17.09 1.95
N THR A 10 -1.78 -17.30 3.06
CA THR A 10 -3.25 -17.38 3.11
C THR A 10 -3.91 -16.10 2.59
N VAL A 11 -3.50 -14.93 3.12
CA VAL A 11 -4.01 -13.63 2.67
C VAL A 11 -3.76 -13.42 1.16
N SER A 12 -2.57 -13.81 0.68
CA SER A 12 -2.20 -13.67 -0.73
C SER A 12 -3.01 -14.60 -1.65
N GLU A 13 -3.24 -15.84 -1.24
CA GLU A 13 -3.99 -16.84 -2.00
C GLU A 13 -5.47 -16.47 -2.09
N ASP A 14 -6.08 -16.13 -0.96
CA ASP A 14 -7.50 -15.78 -0.90
C ASP A 14 -7.82 -14.49 -1.68
N ASN A 15 -6.88 -13.55 -1.70
CA ASN A 15 -7.01 -12.28 -2.42
C ASN A 15 -6.31 -12.26 -3.80
N GLN A 16 -5.89 -13.42 -4.32
CA GLN A 16 -5.07 -13.51 -5.54
C GLN A 16 -5.66 -12.76 -6.73
N THR A 17 -6.99 -12.80 -6.91
CA THR A 17 -7.65 -12.12 -8.02
C THR A 17 -7.55 -10.60 -7.90
N ALA A 18 -7.79 -10.05 -6.72
CA ALA A 18 -7.67 -8.62 -6.43
C ALA A 18 -6.22 -8.17 -6.62
N LEU A 19 -5.26 -8.85 -5.98
CA LEU A 19 -3.83 -8.55 -6.10
C LEU A 19 -3.32 -8.63 -7.55
N SER A 20 -3.81 -9.59 -8.35
CA SER A 20 -3.47 -9.67 -9.77
C SER A 20 -4.01 -8.49 -10.58
N ARG A 21 -5.13 -7.89 -10.18
CA ARG A 21 -5.74 -6.73 -10.87
C ARG A 21 -5.00 -5.44 -10.51
N LEU A 22 -4.71 -5.25 -9.23
CA LEU A 22 -3.85 -4.19 -8.71
C LEU A 22 -2.44 -4.26 -9.32
N GLY A 23 -1.96 -5.47 -9.66
CA GLY A 23 -0.66 -5.65 -10.35
C GLY A 23 -0.71 -5.54 -11.88
N SER A 24 -1.82 -5.07 -12.45
CA SER A 24 -1.95 -4.95 -13.91
C SER A 24 -1.57 -3.55 -14.41
N SER A 25 -1.25 -3.43 -15.70
CA SER A 25 -1.00 -2.13 -16.33
C SER A 25 -2.20 -1.17 -16.29
N LYS A 26 -3.39 -1.68 -15.98
CA LYS A 26 -4.59 -0.84 -15.76
C LYS A 26 -4.61 -0.18 -14.39
N SER A 27 -3.81 -0.65 -13.42
CA SER A 27 -3.72 0.01 -12.11
C SER A 27 -3.21 1.43 -12.29
N LEU A 28 -2.07 1.59 -12.97
CA LEU A 28 -1.51 2.92 -13.23
C LEU A 28 -2.46 3.81 -14.04
N TYR A 29 -3.26 3.23 -14.95
CA TYR A 29 -4.32 3.96 -15.65
C TYR A 29 -5.42 4.46 -14.69
N ALA A 30 -5.82 3.64 -13.72
CA ALA A 30 -6.79 4.00 -12.69
C ALA A 30 -6.23 5.11 -11.79
N ASP A 31 -5.02 4.91 -11.27
CA ASP A 31 -4.35 5.80 -10.30
C ASP A 31 -4.11 7.20 -10.89
N THR A 32 -3.91 7.30 -12.21
CA THR A 32 -3.64 8.58 -12.91
C THR A 32 -4.88 9.23 -13.53
N GLY A 33 -6.09 8.74 -13.23
CA GLY A 33 -7.31 9.26 -13.86
C GLY A 33 -7.32 9.11 -15.39
N GLY A 34 -6.55 8.15 -15.90
CA GLY A 34 -6.45 7.80 -17.31
C GLY A 34 -5.33 8.49 -18.08
N ASP A 35 -4.54 9.35 -17.43
CA ASP A 35 -3.42 10.06 -18.05
C ASP A 35 -2.07 9.49 -17.59
N ILE A 36 -1.54 8.52 -18.34
CA ILE A 36 -0.28 7.86 -17.99
C ILE A 36 0.92 8.66 -18.54
N ASP A 37 1.11 9.85 -17.99
CA ASP A 37 2.28 10.70 -18.17
C ASP A 37 3.05 10.86 -16.84
N THR A 38 4.28 11.35 -16.90
CA THR A 38 5.19 11.31 -15.75
C THR A 38 4.67 12.10 -14.57
N GLU A 39 4.09 13.28 -14.83
CA GLU A 39 3.56 14.15 -13.79
C GLU A 39 2.36 13.50 -13.07
N PRO A 40 1.28 13.04 -13.73
CA PRO A 40 0.20 12.30 -13.07
C PRO A 40 0.66 11.05 -12.31
N VAL A 41 1.66 10.31 -12.82
CA VAL A 41 2.21 9.15 -12.13
C VAL A 41 2.90 9.56 -10.83
N LEU A 42 3.68 10.64 -10.84
CA LEU A 42 4.34 11.17 -9.65
C LEU A 42 3.33 11.78 -8.67
N GLU A 43 2.31 12.51 -9.14
CA GLU A 43 1.24 13.06 -8.29
C GLU A 43 0.47 11.95 -7.56
N ALA A 44 0.00 10.94 -8.29
CA ALA A 44 -0.70 9.80 -7.70
C ALA A 44 0.19 9.03 -6.70
N THR A 45 1.49 8.96 -6.97
CA THR A 45 2.43 8.33 -6.03
C THR A 45 2.62 9.20 -4.79
N ALA A 46 2.79 10.52 -4.94
CA ALA A 46 2.91 11.45 -3.82
C ALA A 46 1.67 11.43 -2.91
N ASP A 47 0.47 11.38 -3.48
CA ASP A 47 -0.79 11.22 -2.74
C ASP A 47 -0.78 9.92 -1.92
N ALA A 48 -0.37 8.81 -2.53
CA ALA A 48 -0.30 7.52 -1.86
C ALA A 48 0.74 7.49 -0.72
N GLU A 49 1.97 7.99 -0.94
CA GLU A 49 3.02 8.00 0.09
C GLU A 49 2.66 8.97 1.23
N TYR A 50 2.07 10.14 0.92
CA TYR A 50 1.60 11.08 1.94
C TYR A 50 0.47 10.47 2.79
N ALA A 51 -0.52 9.85 2.15
CA ALA A 51 -1.60 9.17 2.85
C ALA A 51 -1.08 8.05 3.76
N ALA A 52 -0.06 7.31 3.33
CA ALA A 52 0.62 6.29 4.10
C ALA A 52 1.34 6.88 5.32
N TRP A 53 2.18 7.90 5.12
CA TRP A 53 2.85 8.61 6.21
C TRP A 53 1.87 9.08 7.28
N GLN A 54 0.79 9.78 6.88
CA GLN A 54 -0.20 10.28 7.84
C GLN A 54 -0.94 9.16 8.57
N THR A 55 -1.21 8.03 7.89
CA THR A 55 -1.88 6.88 8.50
C THR A 55 -1.00 6.24 9.56
N PHE A 56 0.26 5.95 9.25
CA PHE A 56 1.15 5.26 10.17
C PHE A 56 1.63 6.16 11.32
N GLN A 57 1.78 7.47 11.08
CA GLN A 57 1.98 8.45 12.16
C GLN A 57 0.78 8.46 13.11
N GLY A 58 -0.44 8.47 12.57
CA GLY A 58 -1.67 8.43 13.37
C GLY A 58 -1.80 7.15 14.20
N TRP A 59 -1.44 6.00 13.64
CA TRP A 59 -1.40 4.75 14.40
C TRP A 59 -0.33 4.79 15.49
N ALA A 60 0.88 5.24 15.19
CA ALA A 60 1.96 5.37 16.18
C ALA A 60 1.57 6.27 17.37
N ASP A 61 0.89 7.38 17.10
CA ASP A 61 0.47 8.34 18.13
C ASP A 61 -0.53 7.74 19.14
N ASP A 62 -1.31 6.73 18.72
CA ASP A 62 -2.39 6.12 19.51
C ASP A 62 -2.22 4.59 19.68
N GLU A 63 -0.99 4.08 19.56
CA GLU A 63 -0.69 2.66 19.71
C GLU A 63 -0.31 2.31 21.16
N PRO A 64 -1.08 1.44 21.85
CA PRO A 64 -0.78 1.07 23.24
C PRO A 64 0.38 0.07 23.38
N THR A 65 0.76 -0.63 22.32
CA THR A 65 1.82 -1.65 22.35
C THR A 65 3.15 -1.05 21.91
N ASP A 66 4.10 -0.87 22.84
CA ASP A 66 5.40 -0.21 22.58
C ASP A 66 6.13 -0.72 21.31
N GLU A 67 6.10 -2.04 21.07
CA GLU A 67 6.75 -2.66 19.90
C GLU A 67 6.04 -2.31 18.59
N ALA A 68 4.69 -2.34 18.58
CA ALA A 68 3.90 -1.93 17.42
C ALA A 68 3.99 -0.43 17.18
N GLN A 69 4.01 0.39 18.24
CA GLN A 69 4.21 1.83 18.16
C GLN A 69 5.53 2.14 17.45
N THR A 70 6.64 1.55 17.93
CA THR A 70 7.98 1.74 17.32
C THR A 70 7.99 1.33 15.85
N ALA A 71 7.31 0.24 15.52
CA ALA A 71 7.21 -0.23 14.15
C ALA A 71 6.43 0.72 13.25
N PHE A 72 5.29 1.26 13.71
CA PHE A 72 4.51 2.24 12.98
C PHE A 72 5.22 3.58 12.84
N GLU A 73 5.97 4.04 13.86
CA GLU A 73 6.84 5.22 13.75
C GLU A 73 7.89 5.04 12.66
N THR A 74 8.56 3.88 12.65
CA THR A 74 9.59 3.57 11.64
C THR A 74 8.98 3.55 10.23
N THR A 75 7.84 2.89 10.07
CA THR A 75 7.11 2.87 8.79
C THR A 75 6.66 4.27 8.38
N ALA A 76 6.19 5.11 9.31
CA ALA A 76 5.80 6.48 9.02
C ALA A 76 7.00 7.31 8.51
N GLU A 77 8.18 7.16 9.11
CA GLU A 77 9.41 7.82 8.65
C GLU A 77 9.83 7.36 7.24
N GLU A 78 9.74 6.05 6.96
CA GLU A 78 9.99 5.49 5.62
C GLU A 78 9.06 6.11 4.56
N GLU A 79 7.75 6.14 4.82
CA GLU A 79 6.78 6.70 3.88
C GLU A 79 6.87 8.23 3.76
N GLN A 80 7.27 8.93 4.82
CA GLN A 80 7.60 10.36 4.73
C GLN A 80 8.78 10.59 3.77
N ASN A 81 9.85 9.81 3.92
CA ASN A 81 11.01 9.92 3.02
C ASN A 81 10.64 9.60 1.57
N HIS A 82 9.74 8.62 1.35
CA HIS A 82 9.20 8.34 0.02
C HIS A 82 8.46 9.55 -0.54
N TYR A 83 7.53 10.13 0.23
CA TYR A 83 6.79 11.33 -0.17
C TYR A 83 7.73 12.48 -0.55
N GLU A 84 8.67 12.85 0.34
CA GLU A 84 9.62 13.93 0.10
C GLU A 84 10.47 13.67 -1.16
N THR A 85 10.86 12.41 -1.38
CA THR A 85 11.61 12.00 -2.57
C THR A 85 10.80 12.14 -3.86
N VAL A 86 9.49 11.84 -3.84
CA VAL A 86 8.61 12.02 -5.01
C VAL A 86 8.28 13.49 -5.23
N GLU A 87 8.04 14.25 -4.15
CA GLU A 87 7.80 15.69 -4.20
C GLU A 87 8.98 16.42 -4.86
N GLU A 88 10.23 16.07 -4.52
CA GLU A 88 11.43 16.62 -5.18
C GLU A 88 11.50 16.35 -6.70
N LYS A 89 10.77 15.37 -7.21
CA LYS A 89 10.69 15.03 -8.65
C LYS A 89 9.60 15.81 -9.37
N LEU A 90 8.59 16.31 -8.67
CA LEU A 90 7.52 17.09 -9.26
C LEU A 90 8.04 18.47 -9.71
N ALA A 91 7.53 18.95 -10.84
CA ALA A 91 7.99 20.20 -11.44
C ALA A 91 7.44 21.45 -10.71
N ALA A 92 6.36 21.29 -9.96
CA ALA A 92 5.77 22.34 -9.14
C ALA A 92 6.48 22.38 -7.78
N ASP A 93 7.02 23.56 -7.43
CA ASP A 93 7.37 23.82 -6.04
C ASP A 93 6.06 23.75 -5.22
N ASP A 94 5.99 22.84 -4.24
CA ASP A 94 4.87 22.63 -3.32
C ASP A 94 3.63 21.93 -3.95
N TYR A 95 3.77 20.69 -4.45
CA TYR A 95 2.60 19.84 -4.70
C TYR A 95 1.89 19.56 -3.37
N ASP A 96 0.58 19.84 -3.32
CA ASP A 96 -0.25 19.57 -2.14
C ASP A 96 -1.01 18.27 -2.39
N PRO A 97 -0.84 17.21 -1.57
CA PRO A 97 -1.56 15.96 -1.75
C PRO A 97 -3.07 16.15 -1.75
N GLN A 98 -3.75 15.65 -2.79
CA GLN A 98 -5.17 15.94 -3.00
C GLN A 98 -6.09 14.77 -2.62
N GLU A 99 -5.65 13.55 -2.88
CA GLU A 99 -6.45 12.34 -2.68
C GLU A 99 -5.94 11.51 -1.50
N THR A 100 -6.85 10.83 -0.80
CA THR A 100 -6.51 9.74 0.11
C THR A 100 -7.03 8.46 -0.52
N PRO A 101 -6.15 7.50 -0.90
CA PRO A 101 -6.61 6.21 -1.41
C PRO A 101 -7.54 5.51 -0.41
N GLN A 102 -8.58 4.84 -0.90
CA GLN A 102 -9.60 4.17 -0.07
C GLN A 102 -8.97 3.13 0.86
N LEU A 103 -7.86 2.51 0.43
CA LEU A 103 -7.06 1.66 1.30
C LEU A 103 -6.66 2.37 2.59
N HIS A 104 -6.17 3.61 2.50
CA HIS A 104 -5.75 4.39 3.67
C HIS A 104 -6.93 4.92 4.47
N GLU A 105 -8.09 5.15 3.85
CA GLU A 105 -9.33 5.39 4.58
C GLU A 105 -9.69 4.19 5.44
N TYR A 106 -9.69 2.98 4.86
CA TYR A 106 -9.95 1.73 5.57
C TYR A 106 -8.95 1.49 6.71
N LEU A 107 -7.64 1.69 6.48
CA LEU A 107 -6.63 1.55 7.53
C LEU A 107 -6.92 2.46 8.74
N ARG A 108 -7.41 3.68 8.51
CA ARG A 108 -7.71 4.63 9.60
C ARG A 108 -8.92 4.21 10.43
N GLU A 109 -9.71 3.24 9.97
CA GLU A 109 -10.83 2.65 10.72
C GLU A 109 -10.40 1.46 11.59
N CYS A 110 -9.17 0.93 11.42
CA CYS A 110 -8.65 -0.15 12.26
C CYS A 110 -8.30 0.35 13.67
N ASP A 111 -9.00 -0.16 14.67
CA ASP A 111 -8.98 0.38 16.04
C ASP A 111 -7.94 -0.33 16.93
N ASP A 112 -7.83 -1.66 16.83
CA ASP A 112 -6.95 -2.44 17.70
C ASP A 112 -5.63 -2.87 17.04
N THR A 113 -4.62 -3.19 17.86
CA THR A 113 -3.26 -3.52 17.41
C THR A 113 -3.24 -4.72 16.46
N VAL A 114 -4.07 -5.75 16.69
CA VAL A 114 -4.11 -6.95 15.84
C VAL A 114 -4.67 -6.61 14.47
N GLU A 115 -5.77 -5.85 14.44
CA GLU A 115 -6.36 -5.34 13.20
C GLU A 115 -5.37 -4.49 12.41
N ARG A 116 -4.70 -3.52 13.06
CA ARG A 116 -3.71 -2.65 12.41
C ARG A 116 -2.54 -3.43 11.82
N VAL A 117 -2.01 -4.42 12.54
CA VAL A 117 -0.90 -5.24 12.05
C VAL A 117 -1.34 -6.13 10.87
N GLY A 118 -2.54 -6.73 10.93
CA GLY A 118 -3.10 -7.47 9.80
C GLY A 118 -3.33 -6.57 8.58
N ALA A 119 -3.96 -5.42 8.79
CA ALA A 119 -4.23 -4.44 7.74
C ALA A 119 -2.93 -3.88 7.12
N LEU A 120 -1.86 -3.71 7.89
CA LEU A 120 -0.53 -3.36 7.39
C LEU A 120 -0.01 -4.41 6.39
N VAL A 121 -0.16 -5.71 6.68
CA VAL A 121 0.22 -6.76 5.72
C VAL A 121 -0.59 -6.64 4.43
N GLY A 122 -1.91 -6.47 4.54
CA GLY A 122 -2.78 -6.24 3.38
C GLY A 122 -2.35 -5.03 2.54
N ARG A 123 -2.02 -3.92 3.21
CA ARG A 123 -1.46 -2.71 2.58
C ARG A 123 -0.18 -3.01 1.83
N ILE A 124 0.78 -3.67 2.47
CA ILE A 124 2.08 -3.96 1.85
C ILE A 124 1.88 -4.80 0.58
N LEU A 125 1.06 -5.85 0.65
CA LEU A 125 0.78 -6.72 -0.50
C LEU A 125 0.13 -5.96 -1.65
N ALA A 126 -0.77 -5.02 -1.38
CA ALA A 126 -1.37 -4.16 -2.40
C ALA A 126 -0.36 -3.15 -2.98
N SER A 127 0.38 -2.43 -2.12
CA SER A 127 1.38 -1.43 -2.53
C SER A 127 2.55 -2.02 -3.32
N GLN A 128 2.97 -3.27 -3.03
CA GLN A 128 3.96 -3.97 -3.85
C GLN A 128 3.48 -4.10 -5.31
N ARG A 129 2.17 -4.25 -5.54
CA ARG A 129 1.61 -4.35 -6.90
C ARG A 129 1.67 -3.01 -7.64
N SER A 130 1.29 -1.92 -6.99
CA SER A 130 1.29 -0.58 -7.59
C SER A 130 2.73 -0.08 -7.83
N LYS A 131 3.63 -0.19 -6.85
CA LYS A 131 5.04 0.23 -7.00
C LYS A 131 5.74 -0.51 -8.15
N ASN A 132 5.44 -1.79 -8.37
CA ASN A 132 5.92 -2.52 -9.54
C ASN A 132 5.44 -1.94 -10.89
N GLN A 133 4.22 -1.39 -10.96
CA GLN A 133 3.74 -0.71 -12.17
C GLN A 133 4.47 0.62 -12.38
N VAL A 134 4.72 1.39 -11.33
CA VAL A 134 5.49 2.65 -11.39
C VAL A 134 6.92 2.38 -11.88
N VAL A 135 7.60 1.36 -11.35
CA VAL A 135 8.91 0.91 -11.85
C VAL A 135 8.82 0.53 -13.32
N GLY A 136 7.79 -0.23 -13.72
CA GLY A 136 7.56 -0.63 -15.10
C GLY A 136 7.37 0.56 -16.05
N TYR A 137 6.65 1.60 -15.60
CA TYR A 137 6.46 2.84 -16.33
C TYR A 137 7.80 3.55 -16.61
N PHE A 138 8.59 3.85 -15.58
CA PHE A 138 9.87 4.55 -15.77
C PHE A 138 10.91 3.75 -16.55
N VAL A 139 10.88 2.40 -16.45
CA VAL A 139 11.66 1.55 -17.36
C VAL A 139 11.22 1.72 -18.82
N GLY A 140 9.91 1.77 -19.06
CA GLY A 140 9.32 1.98 -20.39
C GLY A 140 9.61 3.37 -20.96
N ASP A 141 9.65 4.39 -20.10
CA ASP A 141 9.95 5.78 -20.44
C ASP A 141 11.46 6.06 -20.64
N ALA A 142 12.31 5.05 -20.43
CA ALA A 142 13.76 5.16 -20.49
C ALA A 142 14.37 6.11 -19.43
N ASP A 143 13.74 6.18 -18.26
CA ASP A 143 14.29 6.79 -17.04
C ASP A 143 14.70 5.71 -16.01
N PRO A 144 15.87 5.07 -16.19
CA PRO A 144 16.34 4.04 -15.26
C PRO A 144 16.73 4.59 -13.89
N GLN A 145 16.95 5.90 -13.73
CA GLN A 145 17.31 6.49 -12.44
C GLN A 145 16.08 6.55 -11.55
N THR A 146 14.98 7.12 -12.06
CA THR A 146 13.72 7.17 -11.32
C THR A 146 13.13 5.77 -11.12
N ALA A 147 13.29 4.86 -12.10
CA ALA A 147 12.93 3.46 -11.91
C ALA A 147 13.74 2.75 -10.82
N SER A 148 14.96 3.18 -10.51
CA SER A 148 15.76 2.55 -9.44
C SER A 148 15.35 3.06 -8.07
N LEU A 149 15.04 4.35 -7.95
CA LEU A 149 14.43 4.95 -6.75
C LEU A 149 13.13 4.23 -6.36
N PHE A 150 12.22 3.97 -7.30
CA PHE A 150 11.00 3.22 -7.00
C PHE A 150 11.23 1.73 -6.69
N ARG A 151 12.40 1.16 -7.05
CA ARG A 151 12.77 -0.18 -6.57
C ARG A 151 13.21 -0.15 -5.11
N GLU A 152 13.94 0.89 -4.70
CA GLU A 152 14.32 1.09 -3.29
C GLU A 152 13.06 1.17 -2.41
N PHE A 153 12.01 1.87 -2.87
CA PHE A 153 10.72 1.90 -2.16
C PHE A 153 10.06 0.51 -2.06
N GLY A 154 10.30 -0.36 -3.04
CA GLY A 154 9.84 -1.75 -3.01
C GLY A 154 10.63 -2.61 -2.03
N ASP A 155 11.94 -2.37 -1.92
CA ASP A 155 12.79 -3.02 -0.92
C ASP A 155 12.35 -2.62 0.50
N ASP A 156 11.99 -1.35 0.72
CA ASP A 156 11.45 -0.88 2.01
C ASP A 156 10.12 -1.56 2.36
N LEU A 157 9.25 -1.84 1.38
CA LEU A 157 8.04 -2.64 1.60
C LEU A 157 8.34 -4.07 2.04
N ASP A 158 9.41 -4.69 1.53
CA ASP A 158 9.83 -6.03 1.98
C ASP A 158 10.32 -5.98 3.44
N GLU A 159 11.06 -4.94 3.83
CA GLU A 159 11.48 -4.72 5.22
C GLU A 159 10.28 -4.46 6.15
N GLN A 160 9.29 -3.69 5.70
CA GLN A 160 8.02 -3.50 6.41
C GLN A 160 7.27 -4.82 6.60
N LEU A 161 7.27 -5.72 5.60
CA LEU A 161 6.60 -7.01 5.70
C LEU A 161 7.24 -7.90 6.76
N GLU A 162 8.57 -7.96 6.81
CA GLU A 162 9.28 -8.71 7.86
C GLU A 162 8.99 -8.15 9.26
N ARG A 163 8.88 -6.82 9.38
CA ARG A 163 8.47 -6.15 10.62
C ARG A 163 7.04 -6.52 11.01
N ALA A 164 6.09 -6.46 10.07
CA ALA A 164 4.69 -6.82 10.29
C ALA A 164 4.54 -8.29 10.70
N LYS A 165 5.27 -9.21 10.06
CA LYS A 165 5.31 -10.63 10.44
C LYS A 165 5.81 -10.84 11.88
N SER A 166 6.86 -10.11 12.26
CA SER A 166 7.37 -10.15 13.64
C SER A 166 6.32 -9.65 14.64
N LEU A 167 5.57 -8.60 14.29
CA LEU A 167 4.47 -8.11 15.13
C LEU A 167 3.33 -9.11 15.24
N LEU A 168 2.94 -9.79 14.16
CA LEU A 168 1.89 -10.81 14.19
C LEU A 168 2.21 -11.90 15.22
N GLU A 169 3.46 -12.36 15.25
CA GLU A 169 3.97 -13.30 16.28
C GLU A 169 3.82 -12.78 17.71
N THR A 170 3.99 -11.47 17.91
CA THR A 170 3.89 -10.83 19.22
C THR A 170 2.42 -10.61 19.65
N VAL A 171 1.54 -10.18 18.73
CA VAL A 171 0.19 -9.70 19.08
C VAL A 171 -0.89 -10.76 18.94
N CYS A 172 -0.68 -11.81 18.14
CA CYS A 172 -1.66 -12.88 17.94
C CYS A 172 -1.40 -14.05 18.89
N GLU A 173 -2.11 -14.08 20.04
CA GLU A 173 -1.94 -15.11 21.06
C GLU A 173 -2.92 -16.30 20.88
N ALA A 174 -4.07 -16.06 20.25
CA ALA A 174 -5.14 -17.02 20.02
C ALA A 174 -5.54 -17.10 18.54
N ASP A 175 -6.18 -18.21 18.13
CA ASP A 175 -6.66 -18.37 16.75
C ASP A 175 -7.63 -17.24 16.34
N ASP A 176 -8.46 -16.72 17.25
CA ASP A 176 -9.35 -15.56 17.01
C ASP A 176 -8.57 -14.25 16.71
N ASP A 177 -7.30 -14.14 17.11
CA ASP A 177 -6.47 -12.98 16.77
C ASP A 177 -6.00 -13.07 15.32
N TRP A 178 -5.59 -14.28 14.89
CA TRP A 178 -5.20 -14.53 13.50
C TRP A 178 -6.37 -14.29 12.55
N ASP A 179 -7.57 -14.78 12.87
CA ASP A 179 -8.77 -14.56 12.05
C ASP A 179 -9.08 -13.06 11.88
N ARG A 180 -8.93 -12.26 12.96
CA ARG A 180 -9.12 -10.80 12.90
C ARG A 180 -8.05 -10.11 12.06
N ALA A 181 -6.79 -10.51 12.21
CA ALA A 181 -5.71 -9.97 11.38
C ALA A 181 -5.90 -10.33 9.89
N GLU A 182 -6.41 -11.53 9.58
CA GLU A 182 -6.69 -11.97 8.21
C GLU A 182 -7.84 -11.17 7.60
N GLU A 183 -8.93 -10.97 8.35
CA GLU A 183 -10.05 -10.11 7.94
C GLU A 183 -9.58 -8.68 7.68
N ALA A 184 -8.75 -8.13 8.59
CA ALA A 184 -8.19 -6.80 8.44
C ALA A 184 -7.30 -6.66 7.20
N ALA A 185 -6.44 -7.65 6.94
CA ALA A 185 -5.58 -7.70 5.76
C ALA A 185 -6.38 -7.79 4.45
N ALA A 186 -7.41 -8.65 4.43
CA ALA A 186 -8.29 -8.80 3.28
C ALA A 186 -9.06 -7.51 2.99
N GLY A 187 -9.59 -6.84 4.02
CA GLY A 187 -10.31 -5.57 3.86
C GLY A 187 -9.45 -4.45 3.28
N ALA A 188 -8.16 -4.39 3.66
CA ALA A 188 -7.24 -3.41 3.07
C ALA A 188 -7.02 -3.66 1.56
N ILE A 189 -6.87 -4.93 1.16
CA ILE A 189 -6.73 -5.30 -0.26
C ILE A 189 -8.03 -5.05 -1.03
N GLU A 190 -9.18 -5.36 -0.42
CA GLU A 190 -10.50 -5.12 -1.01
C GLU A 190 -10.74 -3.63 -1.23
N ALA A 191 -10.42 -2.77 -0.25
CA ALA A 191 -10.54 -1.32 -0.38
C ALA A 191 -9.74 -0.76 -1.56
N ALA A 192 -8.47 -1.19 -1.73
CA ALA A 192 -7.68 -0.81 -2.91
C ALA A 192 -8.29 -1.34 -4.21
N TYR A 193 -8.81 -2.58 -4.19
CA TYR A 193 -9.39 -3.19 -5.37
C TYR A 193 -10.71 -2.54 -5.79
N ASP A 194 -11.55 -2.14 -4.83
CA ASP A 194 -12.80 -1.44 -5.07
C ASP A 194 -12.52 -0.05 -5.66
N GLU A 195 -11.57 0.71 -5.12
CA GLU A 195 -11.12 1.98 -5.70
C GLU A 195 -10.63 1.82 -7.15
N TYR A 196 -9.84 0.79 -7.41
CA TYR A 196 -9.42 0.43 -8.76
C TYR A 196 -10.61 0.17 -9.71
N VAL A 197 -11.61 -0.58 -9.24
CA VAL A 197 -12.82 -0.88 -10.02
C VAL A 197 -13.61 0.41 -10.29
N GLU A 198 -13.87 1.20 -9.26
CA GLU A 198 -14.63 2.44 -9.32
C GLU A 198 -13.98 3.45 -10.28
N SER A 199 -12.67 3.64 -10.16
CA SER A 199 -11.89 4.52 -11.04
C SER A 199 -11.99 4.10 -12.51
N LEU A 200 -11.84 2.80 -12.79
CA LEU A 200 -11.99 2.29 -14.16
C LEU A 200 -13.42 2.45 -14.70
N GLU A 201 -14.44 2.15 -13.89
CA GLU A 201 -15.84 2.31 -14.29
C GLU A 201 -16.20 3.78 -14.54
N ALA A 202 -15.71 4.71 -13.72
CA ALA A 202 -15.88 6.15 -13.90
C ALA A 202 -15.31 6.64 -15.24
N MET A 203 -14.22 6.02 -15.71
CA MET A 203 -13.61 6.30 -17.02
C MET A 203 -14.24 5.50 -18.17
N GLY A 204 -15.24 4.65 -17.90
CA GLY A 204 -15.86 3.78 -18.90
C GLY A 204 -14.95 2.63 -19.38
N ALA A 205 -13.89 2.33 -18.64
CA ALA A 205 -13.01 1.19 -18.88
C ALA A 205 -13.56 -0.06 -18.20
N ASN A 206 -13.38 -1.23 -18.82
CA ASN A 206 -13.80 -2.49 -18.21
C ASN A 206 -12.78 -2.91 -17.12
N PRO A 207 -13.18 -3.04 -15.84
CA PRO A 207 -12.28 -3.46 -14.76
C PRO A 207 -11.82 -4.92 -14.88
N LYS A 208 -12.54 -5.73 -15.67
CA LYS A 208 -12.13 -7.09 -16.03
C LYS A 208 -11.37 -7.03 -17.37
N PRO A 209 -10.18 -7.65 -17.52
CA PRO A 209 -9.63 -7.91 -18.83
C PRO A 209 -10.59 -8.81 -19.59
N VAL A 210 -10.71 -8.54 -20.88
CA VAL A 210 -11.28 -9.50 -21.81
C VAL A 210 -10.33 -10.69 -21.79
N CYS A 211 -10.77 -11.83 -21.24
CA CYS A 211 -10.04 -13.10 -21.34
C CYS A 211 -9.80 -13.48 -22.81
#